data_AF-A0A3D4NFW1-F1
#
_entry.id   AF-A0A3D4NFW1-F1
#
_cell.length_a   1.000
_cell.length_b   1.000
_cell.length_c   1.000
_cell.angle_alpha   90.00
_cell.angle_beta   90.00
_cell.angle_gamma   90.00
#
_symmetry.space_group_name_H-M   'P 1'
#
loop_
_entity.id
_entity.type
_entity.pdbx_description
1 polymer ?
#
loop_
_entity_poly.entity_id
_entity_poly.type
_entity_poly.pdbx_seq_one_letter_code
_entity_poly.pdbx_strand_id
1 'polypeptide(L)' 'MDEKLEVQCPNPNCRAQLGYIVMIENLEWLQMGGGIARQWHGVCAKCGKEFHWSVSDRILEKIIKQALKD' A
#
# COMPACT_ATOMS: atom_id res chain seq x y z
N MET A 1 18.06 -7.17 6.75
CA MET A 1 17.70 -6.11 5.78
C MET A 1 16.21 -6.21 5.65
N ASP A 2 15.46 -5.28 6.26
CA ASP A 2 14.00 -5.40 6.38
C ASP A 2 13.36 -5.45 4.99
N GLU A 3 12.58 -6.50 4.75
CA GLU A 3 11.88 -6.74 3.50
C GLU A 3 10.86 -5.60 3.28
N LYS A 4 11.14 -4.70 2.34
CA LYS A 4 10.20 -3.63 1.97
C LYS A 4 9.18 -4.20 1.01
N LEU A 5 7.92 -4.30 1.43
CA LEU A 5 6.84 -4.74 0.56
C LEU A 5 6.45 -3.61 -0.41
N GLU A 6 6.49 -3.87 -1.70
CA GLU A 6 6.14 -2.87 -2.71
C GLU A 6 4.63 -2.63 -2.78
N VAL A 7 4.25 -1.37 -2.94
CA VAL A 7 2.88 -0.99 -3.32
C VAL A 7 2.87 -0.66 -4.80
N GLN A 8 2.03 -1.37 -5.55
CA GLN A 8 1.92 -1.25 -7.00
C GLN A 8 0.63 -0.53 -7.41
N CYS A 9 0.68 0.15 -8.55
CA CYS A 9 -0.48 0.74 -9.19
C CYS A 9 -1.56 -0.33 -9.43
N PRO A 10 -2.83 -0.07 -9.07
CA PRO A 10 -3.92 -1.04 -9.23
C PRO A 10 -4.31 -1.29 -10.70
N ASN A 11 -3.80 -0.50 -11.65
CA ASN A 11 -3.99 -0.77 -13.07
C ASN A 11 -3.12 -1.98 -13.49
N PRO A 12 -3.73 -3.12 -13.90
CA PRO A 12 -2.99 -4.35 -14.20
C PRO A 12 -2.05 -4.21 -15.40
N ASN A 13 -2.29 -3.25 -16.30
CA ASN A 13 -1.44 -2.96 -17.46
C ASN A 13 -0.28 -2.01 -17.12
N CYS A 14 -0.28 -1.40 -15.93
CA CYS A 14 0.74 -0.45 -15.52
C CYS A 14 1.69 -1.05 -14.48
N ARG A 15 1.14 -1.51 -13.35
CA ARG A 15 1.85 -2.05 -12.18
C ARG A 15 3.09 -1.25 -11.74
N ALA A 16 3.12 0.05 -12.02
CA ALA A 16 4.22 0.90 -11.58
C ALA A 16 4.34 0.84 -10.06
N GLN A 17 5.57 0.80 -9.57
CA GLN A 17 5.85 0.95 -8.15
C GLN A 17 5.44 2.36 -7.70
N LEU A 18 4.52 2.43 -6.74
CA LEU A 18 4.06 3.68 -6.15
C LEU A 18 4.85 4.03 -4.89
N GLY A 19 5.27 3.01 -4.14
CA GLY A 19 5.99 3.20 -2.89
C GLY A 19 6.27 1.87 -2.20
N TYR A 20 6.55 1.96 -0.91
CA TYR A 20 6.89 0.83 -0.05
C TYR A 20 6.03 0.83 1.20
N ILE A 21 5.70 -0.35 1.69
CA ILE A 21 5.24 -0.55 3.04
C ILE A 21 6.47 -0.65 3.93
N VAL A 22 6.49 0.14 4.99
CA VAL A 22 7.56 0.15 5.99
C VAL A 22 6.98 -0.10 7.38
N MET A 23 7.77 -0.75 8.23
CA MET A 23 7.43 -0.98 9.63
C MET A 23 8.15 0.05 10.50
N ILE A 24 7.40 0.85 11.24
CA ILE A 24 7.94 1.82 12.20
C ILE A 24 7.16 1.66 13.50
N GLU A 25 7.86 1.41 14.60
CA GLU A 25 7.25 1.20 15.93
C GLU A 25 6.15 0.11 15.91
N ASN A 26 6.41 -1.00 15.21
CA ASN A 26 5.46 -2.11 15.01
C ASN A 26 4.16 -1.74 14.27
N LEU A 27 4.13 -0.58 13.60
CA LEU A 27 3.00 -0.15 12.76
C LEU A 27 3.39 -0.19 11.28
N GLU A 28 2.44 -0.60 10.43
CA GLU A 28 2.57 -0.51 8.98
C GLU A 28 2.32 0.93 8.51
N TRP A 29 3.18 1.42 7.62
CA TRP A 29 3.04 2.73 6.99
C TRP A 29 3.32 2.64 5.49
N LEU A 30 2.73 3.56 4.72
CA LEU A 30 3.10 3.75 3.32
C LEU A 30 4.15 4.85 3.21
N GLN A 31 5.30 4.50 2.64
CA GLN A 31 6.35 5.43 2.23
C GLN A 31 6.22 5.72 0.73
N MET A 32 6.09 7.00 0.37
CA MET A 32 6.14 7.50 -1.01
C MET A 32 7.09 8.69 -1.09
N GLY A 33 8.16 8.57 -1.89
CA GLY A 33 9.23 9.56 -1.92
C GLY A 33 9.85 9.76 -0.53
N GLY A 34 9.95 11.02 -0.09
CA GLY A 34 10.44 11.38 1.25
C GLY A 34 9.38 11.39 2.36
N GLY A 35 8.10 11.13 2.04
CA GLY A 35 6.99 11.17 2.98
C GLY A 35 6.51 9.78 3.43
N ILE A 36 5.94 9.72 4.63
CA ILE A 36 5.33 8.51 5.20
C ILE A 36 3.92 8.86 5.69
N ALA A 37 2.93 8.04 5.37
CA ALA A 37 1.53 8.31 5.72
C ALA A 37 0.75 7.04 6.09
N ARG A 38 -0.33 7.23 6.88
CA ARG A 38 -1.32 6.16 7.16
C ARG A 38 -2.34 6.00 6.04
N GLN A 39 -2.53 7.03 5.24
CA GLN A 39 -3.50 7.08 4.16
C GLN A 39 -2.95 7.92 3.03
N TRP A 40 -3.17 7.47 1.79
CA TRP A 40 -2.79 8.21 0.60
C TRP A 40 -3.90 8.11 -0.45
N HIS A 41 -4.31 9.26 -0.96
CA HIS A 41 -5.13 9.37 -2.16
C HIS A 41 -4.27 10.04 -3.21
N GLY A 42 -4.16 9.43 -4.37
CA GLY A 42 -3.24 9.94 -5.37
C GLY A 42 -3.53 9.42 -6.76
N VAL A 43 -2.66 9.85 -7.66
CA VAL A 43 -2.70 9.47 -9.06
C VAL A 43 -1.37 8.83 -9.41
N CYS A 44 -1.39 7.68 -10.08
CA CYS A 44 -0.18 7.05 -10.58
C CYS A 44 0.48 7.97 -11.62
N ALA A 45 1.68 8.46 -11.33
CA ALA A 45 2.40 9.38 -12.22
C ALA A 45 2.70 8.77 -13.61
N LYS A 46 2.72 7.44 -13.73
CA LYS A 46 2.99 6.75 -15.00
C LYS A 46 1.74 6.63 -15.91
N CYS A 47 0.56 6.38 -15.35
CA CYS A 47 -0.63 6.06 -16.16
C CYS A 47 -1.88 6.89 -15.84
N GLY A 48 -1.81 7.83 -14.89
CA GLY A 48 -2.95 8.67 -14.53
C GLY A 48 -4.05 7.95 -13.73
N LYS A 49 -3.87 6.68 -13.36
CA LYS A 49 -4.87 5.94 -12.60
C LYS A 49 -4.92 6.45 -11.15
N GLU A 50 -6.09 6.89 -10.72
CA GLU A 50 -6.39 7.18 -9.32
C GLU A 50 -6.25 5.93 -8.45
N PHE A 51 -5.71 6.10 -7.26
CA PHE A 51 -5.59 5.04 -6.27
C PHE A 51 -5.85 5.56 -4.87
N HIS A 52 -6.33 4.63 -4.05
CA HIS A 52 -6.46 4.77 -2.61
C HIS A 52 -5.60 3.72 -1.93
N TRP A 53 -4.92 4.11 -0.87
CA TRP A 53 -4.23 3.19 0.02
C TRP A 53 -4.41 3.66 1.46
N SER A 54 -4.78 2.75 2.37
CA SER A 54 -4.84 3.04 3.80
C SER A 54 -4.42 1.84 4.65
N VAL A 55 -3.87 2.13 5.84
CA VAL A 55 -3.56 1.09 6.83
C VAL A 55 -4.84 0.34 7.26
N SER A 56 -5.95 1.07 7.42
CA SER A 56 -7.24 0.48 7.83
C SER A 56 -7.75 -0.55 6.85
N ASP A 57 -7.71 -0.27 5.54
CA ASP A 57 -8.15 -1.22 4.51
C ASP A 57 -7.30 -2.49 4.53
N ARG A 58 -6.00 -2.35 4.78
CA ARG A 58 -5.08 -3.50 4.87
C ARG A 58 -5.33 -4.35 6.10
N ILE A 59 -5.59 -3.72 7.25
CA ILE A 59 -5.99 -4.44 8.47
C ILE A 59 -7.29 -5.19 8.21
N LEU A 60 -8.27 -4.54 7.60
CA LEU A 60 -9.54 -5.17 7.22
C LEU A 60 -9.32 -6.34 6.27
N GLU A 61 -8.49 -6.18 5.24
CA GLU A 61 -8.14 -7.26 4.31
C GLU A 61 -7.50 -8.46 5.02
N LYS A 62 -6.61 -8.22 5.99
CA LYS A 62 -6.01 -9.28 6.82
C LYS A 62 -7.06 -10.00 7.67
N ILE A 63 -7.98 -9.27 8.29
CA ILE A 63 -9.07 -9.85 9.09
C ILE A 63 -9.97 -10.71 8.21
N ILE A 64 -10.40 -10.20 7.05
CA ILE A 64 -11.26 -10.93 6.11
C ILE A 64 -10.55 -12.21 5.63
N LYS A 65 -9.28 -12.12 5.24
CA LYS A 65 -8.49 -13.29 4.81
C LYS A 65 -8.34 -14.33 5.91
N GLN A 66 -8.32 -13.91 7.17
CA GLN A 66 -8.27 -14.85 8.30
C GLN A 66 -9.63 -15.49 8.54
N ALA A 67 -10.72 -14.73 8.44
CA ALA A 67 -12.08 -15.22 8.64
C ALA A 67 -12.60 -16.14 7.52
N LEU A 68 -12.09 -15.98 6.28
CA LEU A 68 -12.46 -16.81 5.14
C LEU A 68 -11.60 -18.08 4.98
N LYS A 69 -10.63 -18.30 5.87
CA LYS A 69 -9.75 -19.48 5.86
C LYS A 69 -10.34 -20.70 6.61
N ASP A 70 -11.61 -20.64 6.98
CA ASP A 70 -12.40 -21.74 7.55
C ASP A 70 -13.26 -22.43 6.48
#